data_AF-A0A952HRS5-F1
#
_entry.id   AF-A0A952HRS5-F1
#
_cell.length_a   1.000
_cell.length_b   1.000
_cell.length_c   1.000
_cell.angle_alpha   90.00
_cell.angle_beta   90.00
_cell.angle_gamma   90.00
#
_symmetry.space_group_name_H-M   'P 1'
#
loop_
_entity.id
_entity.type
_entity.pdbx_description
1 polymer ?
#
loop_
_entity_poly.entity_id
_entity_poly.type
_entity_poly.pdbx_seq_one_letter_code
_entity_poly.pdbx_strand_id
1 'polypeptide(L)'
;MELFNRKDSHVSPLTSHVSRIYLGDWLYNAGIVGFLRINNHLWDVKDKKIISKDENLLKIVDNYIEIDRKIFDGFTDRFFDYAFNLYGRYDRKLKRFKELLENLNDGTFKDVYKDFKEEVNGFTLLKNKLGDMKAENSQELKNLIEKAIRILEQNKEEFIESDVQIFLRSFNGQKS
;
A
#
# COMPACT_ATOMS: atom_id res chain seq x y z
N MET A 1 11.44 67.11 3.01
CA MET A 1 10.35 66.68 2.11
C MET A 1 10.91 65.62 1.19
N GLU A 2 10.69 64.35 1.51
CA GLU A 2 10.81 63.27 0.53
C GLU A 2 9.51 62.50 0.57
N LEU A 3 8.84 62.53 -0.58
CA LEU A 3 7.53 61.97 -0.83
C LEU A 3 7.65 60.46 -1.01
N PHE A 4 6.72 59.75 -0.39
CA PHE A 4 6.34 58.38 -0.68
C PHE A 4 6.31 58.10 -2.19
N ASN A 5 6.92 56.99 -2.61
CA ASN A 5 6.33 56.21 -3.71
C ASN A 5 6.46 54.71 -3.40
N ARG A 6 5.35 54.15 -2.91
CA ARG A 6 5.07 52.71 -2.86
C ARG A 6 4.42 52.32 -4.18
N LYS A 7 5.06 51.42 -4.92
CA LYS A 7 4.58 50.43 -5.90
C LYS A 7 5.90 49.88 -6.47
N ASP A 8 6.34 48.69 -6.10
CA ASP A 8 5.77 47.46 -6.65
C ASP A 8 5.77 46.33 -5.63
N SER A 9 4.57 45.91 -5.23
CA SER A 9 4.34 44.60 -4.65
C SER A 9 4.42 43.57 -5.78
N HIS A 10 5.62 43.14 -6.13
CA HIS A 10 5.80 41.87 -6.82
C HIS A 10 5.44 40.76 -5.82
N VAL A 11 4.20 40.29 -5.93
CA VAL A 11 3.79 38.99 -5.41
C VAL A 11 4.70 37.97 -6.06
N SER A 12 5.65 37.42 -5.29
CA SER A 12 6.43 36.27 -5.74
C SER A 12 5.46 35.13 -6.10
N PRO A 13 5.54 34.55 -7.31
CA PRO A 13 4.73 33.38 -7.63
C PRO A 13 5.13 32.25 -6.67
N LEU A 14 4.16 31.46 -6.22
CA LEU A 14 4.41 30.26 -5.41
C LEU A 14 5.52 29.42 -6.07
N THR A 15 6.73 29.47 -5.52
CA THR A 15 7.85 28.68 -6.00
C THR A 15 7.54 27.22 -5.74
N SER A 16 7.35 26.43 -6.79
CA SER A 16 7.42 24.99 -6.61
C SER A 16 8.84 24.64 -6.16
N HIS A 17 8.95 23.86 -5.09
CA HIS A 17 10.23 23.48 -4.54
C HIS A 17 10.72 22.25 -5.30
N VAL A 18 11.65 22.45 -6.23
CA VAL A 18 12.30 21.36 -6.97
C VAL A 18 13.40 20.74 -6.11
N SER A 19 13.37 19.41 -5.98
CA SER A 19 14.41 18.62 -5.30
C SER A 19 15.25 17.84 -6.31
N ARG A 20 16.56 17.82 -6.13
CA ARG A 20 17.51 16.99 -6.90
C ARG A 20 17.99 15.82 -6.05
N ILE A 21 17.94 14.62 -6.60
CA ILE A 21 18.44 13.40 -5.94
C ILE A 21 19.47 12.73 -6.84
N TYR A 22 20.71 12.62 -6.38
CA TYR A 22 21.83 12.09 -7.16
C TYR A 22 21.90 10.56 -7.06
N LEU A 23 22.11 9.88 -8.20
CA LEU A 23 22.08 8.42 -8.33
C LEU A 23 23.37 7.72 -7.84
N GLY A 24 24.41 8.50 -7.53
CA GLY A 24 25.67 7.98 -6.98
C GLY A 24 25.55 7.48 -5.53
N ASP A 25 24.49 7.86 -4.81
CA ASP A 25 24.32 7.51 -3.42
C ASP A 25 23.52 6.20 -3.26
N TRP A 26 24.18 5.16 -2.73
CA TRP A 26 23.65 3.79 -2.64
C TRP A 26 22.32 3.67 -1.88
N LEU A 27 22.15 4.40 -0.76
CA LEU A 27 20.90 4.38 0.03
C LEU A 27 19.71 4.93 -0.76
N TYR A 28 19.95 5.93 -1.60
CA TYR A 28 18.92 6.52 -2.44
C TYR A 28 18.51 5.58 -3.57
N ASN A 29 19.40 4.71 -4.05
CA ASN A 29 19.08 3.81 -5.16
C ASN A 29 17.95 2.83 -4.86
N ALA A 30 17.83 2.28 -3.65
CA ALA A 30 16.70 1.41 -3.29
C ALA A 30 15.38 2.20 -3.15
N GLY A 31 15.42 3.34 -2.48
CA GLY A 31 14.25 4.21 -2.28
C GLY A 31 13.73 4.85 -3.57
N ILE A 32 14.64 5.32 -4.43
CA ILE A 32 14.33 5.88 -5.76
C ILE A 32 13.73 4.81 -6.66
N VAL A 33 14.26 3.59 -6.68
CA VAL A 33 13.70 2.50 -7.51
C VAL A 33 12.27 2.18 -7.06
N GLY A 34 12.01 2.10 -5.76
CA GLY A 34 10.65 1.95 -5.22
C GLY A 34 9.74 3.11 -5.62
N PHE A 35 10.21 4.35 -5.43
CA PHE A 35 9.50 5.56 -5.80
C PHE A 35 9.14 5.60 -7.30
N LEU A 36 10.07 5.26 -8.19
CA LEU A 36 9.85 5.23 -9.64
C LEU A 36 8.88 4.11 -10.04
N ARG A 37 8.91 2.96 -9.36
CA ARG A 37 7.95 1.86 -9.60
C ARG A 37 6.53 2.25 -9.21
N ILE A 38 6.36 2.90 -8.05
CA ILE A 38 5.06 3.39 -7.59
C ILE A 38 4.50 4.45 -8.54
N ASN A 39 5.36 5.30 -9.08
CA ASN A 39 5.00 6.37 -10.00
C ASN A 39 5.22 6.00 -11.48
N ASN A 40 5.14 4.72 -11.85
CA ASN A 40 5.42 4.28 -13.22
C ASN A 40 4.52 4.93 -14.29
N HIS A 41 3.31 5.35 -13.91
CA HIS A 41 2.38 6.03 -14.79
C HIS A 41 2.91 7.37 -15.32
N LEU A 42 3.89 7.98 -14.65
CA LEU A 42 4.48 9.28 -15.01
C LEU A 42 5.59 9.20 -16.06
N TRP A 43 5.99 8.00 -16.48
CA TRP A 43 7.06 7.82 -17.46
C TRP A 43 6.80 6.63 -18.38
N ASP A 44 7.54 6.57 -19.48
CA ASP A 44 7.59 5.42 -20.39
C ASP A 44 9.04 4.96 -20.57
N VAL A 45 9.22 3.75 -21.09
CA VAL A 45 10.55 3.25 -21.49
C VAL A 45 10.64 3.23 -23.01
N LYS A 46 11.60 3.98 -23.56
CA LYS A 46 11.96 3.95 -24.99
C LYS A 46 13.47 3.83 -25.12
N ASP A 47 13.94 2.96 -26.00
CA ASP A 47 15.37 2.73 -26.26
C ASP A 47 16.19 2.49 -24.98
N LYS A 48 15.63 1.72 -24.04
CA LYS A 48 16.20 1.43 -22.71
C LYS A 48 16.42 2.67 -21.82
N LYS A 49 15.78 3.79 -22.13
CA LYS A 49 15.77 5.02 -21.32
C LYS A 49 14.38 5.26 -20.76
N ILE A 50 14.33 5.77 -19.53
CA ILE A 50 13.09 6.24 -18.93
C ILE A 50 12.86 7.67 -19.41
N ILE A 51 11.68 7.92 -19.99
CA ILE A 51 11.28 9.23 -20.51
C ILE A 51 10.07 9.69 -19.71
N SER A 52 10.19 10.84 -19.07
CA SER A 52 9.07 11.43 -18.33
C SER A 52 7.96 11.88 -19.29
N LYS A 53 6.71 11.70 -18.88
CA LYS A 53 5.53 12.24 -19.57
C LYS A 53 5.30 13.71 -19.25
N ASP A 54 5.77 14.17 -18.09
CA ASP A 54 5.75 15.56 -17.66
C ASP A 54 7.07 15.93 -16.99
N GLU A 55 7.94 16.59 -17.75
CA GLU A 55 9.26 17.03 -17.26
C GLU A 55 9.18 18.09 -16.15
N ASN A 56 8.03 18.77 -15.98
CA ASN A 56 7.87 19.71 -14.87
C ASN A 56 7.68 19.00 -13.53
N LEU A 57 7.25 17.74 -13.56
CA LEU A 57 6.91 16.98 -12.36
C LEU A 57 8.01 15.96 -12.01
N LEU A 58 8.55 15.29 -13.03
CA LEU A 58 9.67 14.36 -12.90
C LEU A 58 10.60 14.54 -14.11
N LYS A 59 11.88 14.77 -13.86
CA LYS A 59 12.89 14.79 -14.92
C LYS A 59 14.04 13.87 -14.54
N ILE A 60 14.41 13.00 -15.46
CA ILE A 60 15.47 12.02 -15.25
C ILE A 60 16.67 12.46 -16.09
N VAL A 61 17.78 12.73 -15.42
CA VAL A 61 19.06 13.15 -16.00
C VAL A 61 20.08 12.04 -15.73
N ASP A 62 21.24 12.09 -16.39
CA ASP A 62 22.25 11.02 -16.36
C ASP A 62 22.70 10.64 -14.93
N ASN A 63 22.80 11.59 -14.01
CA ASN A 63 23.31 11.37 -12.66
C ASN A 63 22.36 11.81 -11.53
N TYR A 64 21.19 12.35 -11.84
CA TYR A 64 20.18 12.74 -10.86
C TYR A 64 18.77 12.72 -11.43
N ILE A 65 17.79 12.73 -10.53
CA ILE A 65 16.40 13.02 -10.85
C ILE A 65 16.01 14.37 -10.25
N GLU A 66 15.27 15.17 -11.00
CA GLU A 66 14.57 16.35 -10.52
C GLU A 66 13.10 16.02 -10.30
N ILE A 67 12.59 16.48 -9.17
CA ILE A 67 11.23 16.18 -8.73
C ILE A 67 10.59 17.46 -8.23
N ASP A 68 9.41 17.79 -8.75
CA ASP A 68 8.53 18.79 -8.13
C ASP A 68 7.78 18.15 -6.95
N ARG A 69 7.70 18.84 -5.81
CA ARG A 69 7.00 18.32 -4.62
C ARG A 69 5.55 17.92 -4.87
N LYS A 70 4.89 18.46 -5.89
CA LYS A 70 3.55 18.03 -6.31
C LYS A 70 3.47 16.53 -6.64
N ILE A 71 4.58 15.89 -6.98
CA ILE A 71 4.59 14.43 -7.18
C ILE A 71 4.15 13.66 -5.92
N PHE A 72 4.34 14.25 -4.74
CA PHE A 72 4.01 13.62 -3.47
C PHE A 72 2.52 13.70 -3.14
N ASP A 73 1.74 14.50 -3.89
CA ASP A 73 0.30 14.58 -3.75
C ASP A 73 -0.29 13.19 -4.07
N GLY A 74 -1.01 12.61 -3.10
CA GLY A 74 -1.55 11.25 -3.16
C GLY A 74 -0.50 10.13 -3.19
N PHE A 75 0.78 10.42 -2.93
CA PHE A 75 1.83 9.39 -2.95
C PHE A 75 1.66 8.35 -1.84
N THR A 76 1.15 8.76 -0.67
CA THR A 76 0.83 7.84 0.44
C THR A 76 -0.12 6.74 -0.04
N ASP A 77 -1.23 7.12 -0.68
CA ASP A 77 -2.22 6.16 -1.19
C ASP A 77 -1.60 5.23 -2.22
N ARG A 78 -0.86 5.79 -3.20
CA ARG A 78 -0.15 4.98 -4.21
C ARG A 78 0.88 4.03 -3.59
N PHE A 79 1.56 4.46 -2.53
CA PHE A 79 2.52 3.62 -1.81
C PHE A 79 1.81 2.46 -1.13
N PHE A 80 0.71 2.71 -0.41
CA PHE A 80 -0.08 1.67 0.23
C PHE A 80 -0.68 0.70 -0.79
N ASP A 81 -1.23 1.20 -1.90
CA ASP A 81 -1.74 0.40 -2.99
C ASP A 81 -0.65 -0.49 -3.61
N TYR A 82 0.53 0.07 -3.88
CA TYR A 82 1.65 -0.69 -4.43
C TYR A 82 2.13 -1.78 -3.46
N ALA A 83 2.34 -1.43 -2.18
CA ALA A 83 2.77 -2.38 -1.16
C ALA A 83 1.74 -3.48 -0.94
N PHE A 84 0.45 -3.13 -0.98
CA PHE A 84 -0.64 -4.09 -0.93
C PHE A 84 -0.68 -5.01 -2.13
N ASN A 85 -0.56 -4.49 -3.35
CA ASN A 85 -0.57 -5.35 -4.54
C ASN A 85 0.61 -6.33 -4.56
N LEU A 86 1.74 -5.94 -3.96
CA LEU A 86 2.94 -6.77 -3.95
C LEU A 86 2.94 -7.81 -2.81
N TYR A 87 2.35 -7.49 -1.65
CA TYR A 87 2.46 -8.31 -0.43
C TYR A 87 1.14 -8.60 0.29
N GLY A 88 0.04 -8.02 -0.16
CA GLY A 88 -1.28 -8.11 0.44
C GLY A 88 -1.78 -9.55 0.46
N ARG A 89 -2.10 -10.04 1.66
CA ARG A 89 -2.67 -11.38 1.85
C ARG A 89 -4.20 -11.35 1.85
N TYR A 90 -4.79 -10.15 1.89
CA TYR A 90 -6.23 -9.91 1.96
C TYR A 90 -7.01 -10.65 0.88
N ASP A 91 -6.70 -10.47 -0.41
CA ASP A 91 -7.48 -11.09 -1.50
C ASP A 91 -7.39 -12.61 -1.46
N ARG A 92 -6.21 -13.14 -1.12
CA ARG A 92 -5.99 -14.58 -0.93
C ARG A 92 -6.81 -15.13 0.23
N LYS A 93 -6.87 -14.41 1.35
CA LYS A 93 -7.65 -14.79 2.53
C LYS A 93 -9.14 -14.74 2.25
N LEU A 94 -9.62 -13.68 1.60
CA LEU A 94 -11.01 -13.53 1.22
C LEU A 94 -11.45 -14.66 0.28
N LYS A 95 -10.62 -14.97 -0.72
CA LYS A 95 -10.85 -16.11 -1.63
C LYS A 95 -10.90 -17.42 -0.86
N ARG A 96 -9.93 -17.68 0.01
CA ARG A 96 -9.87 -18.92 0.81
C ARG A 96 -11.11 -19.10 1.69
N PHE A 97 -11.62 -18.04 2.31
CA PHE A 97 -12.86 -18.13 3.09
C PHE A 97 -14.10 -18.40 2.23
N LYS A 98 -14.17 -17.84 1.02
CA LYS A 98 -15.24 -18.17 0.06
C LYS A 98 -15.17 -19.65 -0.35
N GLU A 99 -13.98 -20.17 -0.63
CA GLU A 99 -13.77 -21.60 -0.92
C GLU A 99 -14.15 -22.50 0.27
N LEU A 100 -13.82 -22.11 1.50
CA LEU A 100 -14.24 -22.85 2.70
C LEU A 100 -15.77 -22.86 2.87
N LEU A 101 -16.43 -21.75 2.57
CA LEU A 101 -17.89 -21.64 2.62
C LEU A 101 -18.56 -22.55 1.58
N GLU A 102 -18.03 -22.59 0.36
CA GLU A 102 -18.53 -23.44 -0.72
C GLU A 102 -18.38 -24.93 -0.42
N ASN A 103 -17.29 -25.32 0.24
CA ASN A 103 -17.01 -26.70 0.62
C ASN A 103 -17.72 -27.16 1.91
N LEU A 104 -18.39 -26.24 2.61
CA LEU A 104 -18.99 -26.52 3.92
C LEU A 104 -20.31 -27.30 3.80
N ASN A 105 -20.32 -28.49 4.36
CA ASN A 105 -21.52 -29.30 4.64
C ASN A 105 -21.28 -30.12 5.92
N ASP A 106 -22.29 -30.88 6.35
CA ASP A 106 -22.21 -31.66 7.60
C ASP A 106 -21.09 -32.71 7.58
N GLY A 107 -20.77 -33.27 6.41
CA GLY A 107 -19.70 -34.25 6.23
C GLY A 107 -18.30 -33.63 6.27
N THR A 108 -18.14 -32.37 5.86
CA THR A 108 -16.86 -31.66 5.79
C THR A 108 -16.64 -30.72 6.98
N PHE A 109 -17.62 -30.58 7.88
CA PHE A 109 -17.61 -29.63 8.99
C PHE A 109 -16.29 -29.62 9.77
N LYS A 110 -15.78 -30.78 10.19
CA LYS A 110 -14.57 -30.85 11.02
C LYS A 110 -13.33 -30.32 10.30
N ASP A 111 -13.17 -30.66 9.03
CA ASP A 111 -12.02 -30.27 8.22
C ASP A 111 -12.09 -28.78 7.89
N VAL A 112 -13.25 -28.29 7.43
CA VAL A 112 -13.48 -26.87 7.15
C VAL A 112 -13.30 -26.02 8.41
N TYR A 113 -13.76 -26.51 9.57
CA TYR A 113 -13.61 -25.80 10.83
C TYR A 113 -12.14 -25.68 11.26
N LYS A 114 -11.37 -26.75 11.09
CA LYS A 114 -9.94 -26.76 11.36
C LYS A 114 -9.22 -25.77 10.45
N ASP A 115 -9.45 -25.87 9.14
CA ASP A 115 -8.84 -24.98 8.14
C ASP A 115 -9.19 -23.52 8.42
N PHE A 116 -10.46 -23.22 8.70
CA PHE A 116 -10.90 -21.87 9.05
C PHE A 116 -10.15 -21.32 10.27
N LYS A 117 -10.00 -22.13 11.33
CA LYS A 117 -9.26 -21.72 12.53
C LYS A 117 -7.79 -21.47 12.24
N GLU A 118 -7.14 -22.29 11.44
CA GLU A 118 -5.74 -22.10 11.03
C GLU A 118 -5.58 -20.80 10.25
N GLU A 119 -6.47 -20.55 9.30
CA GLU A 119 -6.48 -19.33 8.49
C GLU A 119 -6.67 -18.05 9.32
N VAL A 120 -7.60 -18.05 10.29
CA VAL A 120 -7.86 -16.92 11.19
C VAL A 120 -6.72 -16.73 12.20
N ASN A 121 -6.17 -17.81 12.76
CA ASN A 121 -5.08 -17.72 13.72
C ASN A 121 -3.81 -17.13 13.10
N GLY A 122 -3.55 -17.39 11.82
CA GLY A 122 -2.47 -16.77 11.06
C GLY A 122 -2.71 -15.29 10.70
N PHE A 123 -3.86 -14.72 11.07
CA PHE A 123 -4.26 -13.35 10.72
C PHE A 123 -4.72 -12.57 11.96
N THR A 124 -3.76 -12.06 12.73
CA THR A 124 -3.98 -11.46 14.06
C THR A 124 -5.08 -10.40 14.11
N LEU A 125 -5.12 -9.46 13.15
CA LEU A 125 -6.14 -8.41 13.13
C LEU A 125 -7.56 -8.99 12.98
N LEU A 126 -7.72 -9.95 12.07
CA LEU A 126 -9.00 -10.63 11.87
C LEU A 126 -9.41 -11.42 13.11
N LYS A 127 -8.48 -12.16 13.72
CA LYS A 127 -8.73 -12.92 14.95
C LYS A 127 -9.28 -12.01 16.05
N ASN A 128 -8.66 -10.85 16.24
CA ASN A 128 -9.08 -9.90 17.27
C ASN A 128 -10.48 -9.33 17.00
N LYS A 129 -10.81 -9.00 15.74
CA LYS A 129 -12.13 -8.48 15.35
C LYS A 129 -13.23 -9.56 15.37
N LEU A 130 -12.89 -10.80 15.02
CA LEU A 130 -13.84 -11.90 14.93
C LEU A 130 -14.30 -12.36 16.32
N GLY A 131 -13.35 -12.44 17.27
CA GLY A 131 -13.59 -12.88 18.64
C GLY A 131 -13.57 -14.41 18.79
N ASP A 132 -14.53 -14.95 19.55
CA ASP A 132 -14.65 -16.40 19.75
C ASP A 132 -15.01 -17.11 18.44
N MET A 133 -14.39 -18.27 18.21
CA MET A 133 -14.50 -19.06 16.99
C MET A 133 -15.14 -20.41 17.28
N LYS A 134 -16.13 -20.46 18.16
CA LYS A 134 -16.87 -21.69 18.47
C LYS A 134 -18.00 -21.89 17.47
N ALA A 135 -17.98 -23.05 16.82
CA ALA A 135 -19.10 -23.61 16.09
C ALA A 135 -19.21 -25.09 16.45
N GLU A 136 -20.44 -25.55 16.64
CA GLU A 136 -20.80 -26.94 16.96
C GLU A 136 -21.35 -27.68 15.74
N ASN A 137 -21.82 -26.94 14.73
CA ASN A 137 -22.42 -27.47 13.51
C ASN A 137 -22.06 -26.64 12.27
N SER A 138 -22.41 -27.16 11.10
CA SER A 138 -22.14 -26.52 9.80
C SER A 138 -22.79 -25.15 9.66
N GLN A 139 -24.00 -24.95 10.20
CA GLN A 139 -24.71 -23.68 10.11
C GLN A 139 -24.04 -22.59 10.96
N GLU A 140 -23.59 -22.91 12.17
CA GLU A 140 -22.83 -21.99 13.01
C GLU A 140 -21.48 -21.63 12.38
N LEU A 141 -20.80 -22.62 11.80
CA LEU A 141 -19.54 -22.38 11.10
C LEU A 141 -19.75 -21.49 9.85
N LYS A 142 -20.83 -21.72 9.10
CA LYS A 142 -21.20 -20.88 7.96
C LYS A 142 -21.36 -19.42 8.40
N ASN A 143 -22.12 -19.19 9.48
CA ASN A 143 -22.32 -17.85 10.03
C ASN A 143 -20.99 -17.21 10.48
N LEU A 144 -20.07 -17.98 11.05
CA LEU A 144 -18.74 -17.49 11.43
C LEU A 144 -17.89 -17.11 10.22
N ILE A 145 -17.87 -17.94 9.17
CA ILE A 145 -17.12 -17.66 7.94
C ILE A 145 -17.71 -16.42 7.25
N GLU A 146 -19.04 -16.31 7.15
CA GLU A 146 -19.70 -15.11 6.61
C GLU A 146 -19.39 -13.86 7.43
N LYS A 147 -19.36 -13.96 8.76
CA LYS A 147 -18.95 -12.87 9.64
C LYS A 147 -17.50 -12.45 9.37
N ALA A 148 -16.58 -13.41 9.22
CA ALA A 148 -15.18 -13.13 8.89
C ALA A 148 -15.03 -12.42 7.54
N ILE A 149 -15.76 -12.88 6.52
CA ILE A 149 -15.82 -12.25 5.19
C ILE A 149 -16.33 -10.81 5.30
N ARG A 150 -17.43 -10.57 6.02
CA ARG A 150 -17.98 -9.21 6.23
C ARG A 150 -16.99 -8.30 6.93
N ILE A 151 -16.26 -8.79 7.94
CA ILE A 151 -15.23 -8.02 8.64
C ILE A 151 -14.12 -7.61 7.66
N LEU A 152 -13.65 -8.55 6.84
CA LEU A 152 -12.64 -8.25 5.82
C LEU A 152 -13.13 -7.17 4.85
N GLU A 153 -14.33 -7.34 4.29
CA GLU A 153 -14.88 -6.42 3.29
C GLU A 153 -15.14 -5.02 3.84
N GLN A 154 -15.67 -4.91 5.07
CA GLN A 154 -15.97 -3.62 5.70
C GLN A 154 -14.73 -2.86 6.22
N ASN A 155 -13.64 -3.58 6.50
CA ASN A 155 -12.42 -3.00 7.09
C ASN A 155 -11.22 -3.13 6.13
N LYS A 156 -11.47 -3.17 4.81
CA LYS A 156 -10.44 -3.45 3.80
C LYS A 156 -9.19 -2.59 3.97
N GLU A 157 -9.36 -1.27 4.12
CA GLU A 157 -8.25 -0.31 4.28
C GLU A 157 -7.40 -0.62 5.52
N GLU A 158 -8.02 -0.95 6.64
CA GLU A 158 -7.31 -1.29 7.88
C GLU A 158 -6.50 -2.59 7.74
N PHE A 159 -7.04 -3.58 7.01
CA PHE A 159 -6.32 -4.81 6.70
C PHE A 159 -5.15 -4.58 5.76
N ILE A 160 -5.33 -3.73 4.75
CA ILE A 160 -4.26 -3.27 3.85
C ILE A 160 -3.15 -2.63 4.67
N GLU A 161 -3.50 -1.65 5.50
CA GLU A 161 -2.53 -0.91 6.31
C GLU A 161 -1.78 -1.85 7.26
N SER A 162 -2.48 -2.77 7.92
CA SER A 162 -1.84 -3.74 8.82
C SER A 162 -0.84 -4.64 8.10
N ASP A 163 -1.15 -5.14 6.90
CA ASP A 163 -0.22 -5.98 6.12
C ASP A 163 1.01 -5.17 5.67
N VAL A 164 0.81 -3.91 5.24
CA VAL A 164 1.90 -3.01 4.86
C VAL A 164 2.77 -2.67 6.06
N GLN A 165 2.20 -2.42 7.24
CA GLN A 165 2.97 -2.19 8.47
C GLN A 165 3.80 -3.42 8.87
N ILE A 166 3.26 -4.63 8.77
CA ILE A 166 4.00 -5.88 9.02
C ILE A 166 5.18 -5.99 8.04
N PHE A 167 4.94 -5.70 6.77
CA PHE A 167 5.98 -5.69 5.74
C PHE A 167 7.08 -4.68 6.09
N LEU A 168 6.74 -3.43 6.39
CA LEU A 168 7.70 -2.38 6.77
C LEU A 168 8.53 -2.74 8.01
N ARG A 169 7.93 -3.39 9.01
CA ARG A 169 8.66 -3.88 10.19
C ARG A 169 9.74 -4.89 9.83
N SER A 170 9.56 -5.68 8.77
CA SER A 170 10.57 -6.65 8.33
C SER A 170 11.82 -5.97 7.75
N PHE A 171 11.71 -4.77 7.17
CA PHE A 171 12.86 -3.96 6.73
C PHE A 171 13.59 -3.33 7.90
N ASN A 172 12.85 -2.77 8.86
CA ASN A 172 13.43 -2.11 10.04
C ASN A 172 14.02 -3.12 11.05
N GLY A 173 13.78 -4.42 10.85
CA GLY A 173 14.26 -5.53 11.69
C GLY A 173 15.66 -6.04 11.36
N GLN A 174 16.30 -5.59 10.27
CA GLN A 174 17.74 -5.79 10.08
C GLN A 174 18.50 -4.79 10.96
N LYS A 175 18.51 -5.04 12.28
CA LYS A 175 19.54 -4.44 13.13
C LYS A 175 20.88 -5.05 12.72
N SER A 176 21.78 -4.17 12.30
CA SER A 176 23.23 -4.40 12.25
C SER A 176 23.74 -5.01 13.55
#